data_AF-A0AAV0ZPD1-F1
#
_entry.id   AF-A0AAV0ZPD1-F1
#
_cell.length_a   1.000
_cell.length_b   1.000
_cell.length_c   1.000
_cell.angle_alpha   90.00
_cell.angle_beta   90.00
_cell.angle_gamma   90.00
#
_symmetry.space_group_name_H-M   'P 1'
#
loop_
_entity.id
_entity.type
_entity.pdbx_description
1 polymer ?
#
loop_
_entity_poly.entity_id
_entity_poly.type
_entity_poly.pdbx_seq_one_letter_code
_entity_poly.pdbx_strand_id
1 'polypeptide(L)'
;MILHSQKHSSIRGCWKVIAEVLPERPMESVIRHARKLFETNERFKWTPYEIDFIRKAHEQNGPNWRAVADTLGKSRYQIADAWHKLKFTKRKKGQWSQEEYQTLFNLVNIDLRMRALEPYRKSKHGMLRDNICWEAIGHKLETRNSAVCCSKWYNQLTSTMVASGDWCDSDDFRLVDALYALDACSMEEVDWDELLDHRSGDVCRKRWDQMVQHIGDRVGKSFIEQVEILAKRFCPDLLEARETFDNKPVIC
;
A
#
# COMPACT_ATOMS: atom_id res chain seq x y z
N MET A 1 14.99 -27.15 -19.59
CA MET A 1 15.88 -26.99 -20.77
C MET A 1 16.24 -25.52 -21.03
N ILE A 2 15.28 -24.62 -21.32
CA ILE A 2 15.53 -23.18 -21.56
C ILE A 2 16.14 -22.43 -20.35
N LEU A 3 15.76 -22.79 -19.11
CA LEU A 3 16.31 -22.20 -17.88
C LEU A 3 17.82 -22.40 -17.70
N HIS A 4 18.38 -23.44 -18.32
CA HIS A 4 19.80 -23.78 -18.28
C HIS A 4 20.46 -23.59 -19.65
N SER A 5 19.98 -22.64 -20.47
CA SER A 5 20.47 -22.40 -21.82
C SER A 5 21.96 -22.10 -21.92
N GLN A 6 22.62 -21.68 -20.84
CA GLN A 6 24.08 -21.54 -20.81
C GLN A 6 24.82 -22.88 -20.85
N LYS A 7 24.22 -23.94 -20.29
CA LYS A 7 24.78 -25.30 -20.22
C LYS A 7 24.53 -26.12 -21.51
N HIS A 8 23.65 -25.66 -22.39
CA HIS A 8 23.29 -26.36 -23.62
C HIS A 8 23.63 -25.50 -24.84
N SER A 9 24.61 -25.93 -25.64
CA SER A 9 25.10 -25.17 -26.79
C SER A 9 24.02 -24.87 -27.83
N SER A 10 23.10 -25.81 -28.07
CA SER A 10 22.02 -25.70 -29.08
C SER A 10 20.98 -24.62 -28.78
N ILE A 11 20.83 -24.20 -27.52
CA ILE A 11 19.86 -23.18 -27.10
C ILE A 11 20.55 -21.94 -26.49
N ARG A 12 21.87 -21.84 -26.63
CA ARG A 12 22.64 -20.68 -26.15
C ARG A 12 22.22 -19.45 -26.94
N GLY A 13 21.81 -18.39 -26.24
CA GLY A 13 21.34 -17.15 -26.87
C GLY A 13 19.83 -17.10 -27.15
N CYS A 14 19.07 -18.15 -26.85
CA CYS A 14 17.61 -18.17 -27.06
C CYS A 14 16.87 -16.99 -26.44
N TRP A 15 17.33 -16.49 -25.29
CA TRP A 15 16.73 -15.34 -24.62
C TRP A 15 16.82 -14.04 -25.43
N LYS A 16 17.82 -13.89 -26.31
CA LYS A 16 17.92 -12.72 -27.21
C LYS A 16 16.80 -12.76 -28.24
N VAL A 17 16.63 -13.91 -28.89
CA VAL A 17 15.55 -14.14 -29.88
C VAL A 17 14.18 -13.92 -29.24
N ILE A 18 13.96 -14.43 -28.02
CA ILE A 18 12.69 -14.23 -27.30
C ILE A 18 12.47 -12.74 -26.97
N ALA A 19 13.53 -12.02 -26.58
CA ALA A 19 13.43 -10.60 -26.26
C ALA A 19 13.19 -9.72 -27.50
N GLU A 20 13.71 -10.09 -28.68
CA GLU A 20 13.48 -9.38 -29.95
C GLU A 20 11.99 -9.37 -30.35
N VAL A 21 11.23 -10.41 -30.01
CA VAL A 21 9.77 -10.48 -30.25
C VAL A 21 8.98 -9.61 -29.25
N LEU A 22 9.62 -9.16 -28.16
CA LEU A 22 9.02 -8.34 -27.11
C LEU A 22 9.82 -7.04 -26.90
N PRO A 23 9.94 -6.17 -27.93
CA PRO A 23 10.83 -5.00 -27.90
C PRO A 23 10.46 -3.99 -26.80
N GLU A 24 9.19 -3.94 -26.42
CA GLU A 24 8.67 -3.08 -25.35
C GLU A 24 9.12 -3.50 -23.93
N ARG A 25 9.81 -4.63 -23.79
CA ARG A 25 10.22 -5.19 -22.50
C ARG A 25 11.73 -5.40 -22.44
N PRO A 26 12.40 -4.90 -21.39
CA PRO A 26 13.81 -5.21 -21.17
C PRO A 26 14.05 -6.73 -21.08
N MET A 27 15.11 -7.21 -21.71
CA MET A 27 15.48 -8.63 -21.76
C MET A 27 15.53 -9.28 -20.36
N GLU A 28 16.04 -8.56 -19.35
CA GLU A 28 16.07 -9.05 -17.97
C GLU A 28 14.68 -9.33 -17.40
N SER A 29 13.69 -8.50 -17.74
CA SER A 29 12.30 -8.68 -17.31
C SER A 29 11.70 -9.94 -17.94
N VAL A 30 11.95 -10.15 -19.23
CA VAL A 30 11.53 -11.35 -19.97
C VAL A 30 12.12 -12.61 -19.35
N ILE A 31 13.44 -12.63 -19.09
CA ILE A 31 14.12 -13.77 -18.46
C ILE A 31 13.56 -14.03 -17.05
N ARG A 32 13.36 -12.98 -16.25
CA ARG A 32 12.85 -13.10 -14.88
C ARG A 32 11.43 -13.65 -14.86
N HIS A 33 10.57 -13.18 -15.76
CA HIS A 33 9.20 -13.65 -15.89
C HIS A 33 9.17 -15.11 -16.34
N ALA A 34 9.94 -15.48 -17.36
CA ALA A 34 10.01 -16.84 -17.85
C ALA A 34 10.58 -17.81 -16.79
N ARG A 35 11.60 -17.40 -16.03
CA ARG A 35 12.08 -18.17 -14.86
C ARG A 35 10.97 -18.44 -13.87
N LYS A 36 10.18 -17.42 -13.52
CA LYS A 36 9.03 -17.60 -12.63
C LYS A 36 8.07 -18.62 -13.22
N LEU A 37 7.63 -18.46 -14.47
CA LEU A 37 6.68 -19.36 -15.14
C LEU A 37 7.15 -20.83 -15.13
N PHE A 38 8.40 -21.08 -15.54
CA PHE A 38 8.92 -22.45 -15.63
C PHE A 38 9.31 -23.06 -14.28
N GLU A 39 9.65 -22.25 -13.27
CA GLU A 39 9.96 -22.74 -11.92
C GLU A 39 8.70 -22.93 -11.06
N THR A 40 7.59 -22.23 -11.35
CA THR A 40 6.34 -22.36 -10.57
C THR A 40 5.48 -23.51 -11.06
N ASN A 41 5.11 -24.41 -10.14
CA ASN A 41 4.13 -25.45 -10.42
C ASN A 41 2.73 -24.99 -9.99
N GLU A 42 1.76 -24.91 -10.90
CA GLU A 42 0.44 -24.29 -10.66
C GLU A 42 -0.43 -25.04 -9.65
N ARG A 43 -0.16 -26.33 -9.42
CA ARG A 43 -0.98 -27.19 -8.55
C ARG A 43 -0.18 -27.69 -7.37
N PHE A 44 -0.08 -26.90 -6.31
CA PHE A 44 0.50 -27.40 -5.08
C PHE A 44 -0.23 -26.83 -3.85
N LYS A 45 -0.34 -27.67 -2.81
CA LYS A 45 -0.83 -27.30 -1.48
C LYS A 45 0.34 -27.34 -0.51
N TRP A 46 0.31 -26.48 0.50
CA TRP A 46 1.27 -26.51 1.59
C TRP A 46 0.81 -27.47 2.66
N THR A 47 1.66 -28.43 3.03
CA THR A 47 1.42 -29.25 4.22
C THR A 47 1.88 -28.49 5.47
N PRO A 48 1.34 -28.81 6.66
CA PRO A 48 1.80 -28.20 7.91
C PRO A 48 3.30 -28.40 8.16
N TYR A 49 3.84 -29.56 7.77
CA TYR A 49 5.27 -29.87 7.88
C TYR A 49 6.13 -28.94 7.02
N GLU A 50 5.74 -28.71 5.76
CA GLU A 50 6.47 -27.81 4.86
C GLU A 50 6.44 -26.36 5.36
N ILE A 51 5.31 -25.92 5.93
CA ILE A 51 5.18 -24.60 6.54
C ILE A 51 6.14 -24.45 7.73
N ASP A 52 6.20 -25.47 8.59
CA ASP A 52 7.10 -25.47 9.75
C ASP A 52 8.57 -25.50 9.33
N PHE A 53 8.89 -26.27 8.28
CA PHE A 53 10.23 -26.31 7.69
C PHE A 53 10.65 -24.94 7.15
N ILE A 54 9.77 -24.24 6.42
CA ILE A 54 10.03 -22.88 5.91
C ILE A 54 10.31 -21.91 7.06
N ARG A 55 9.54 -22.01 8.16
CA ARG A 55 9.73 -21.15 9.34
C ARG A 55 11.09 -21.37 9.99
N LYS A 56 11.44 -22.63 10.30
CA LYS A 56 12.72 -23.00 10.90
C LYS A 56 13.91 -22.65 10.01
N ALA A 57 13.80 -22.89 8.70
CA ALA A 57 14.85 -22.57 7.76
C ALA A 57 15.13 -21.06 7.68
N HIS A 58 14.09 -20.23 7.76
CA HIS A 58 14.26 -18.78 7.81
C HIS A 58 14.89 -18.31 9.13
N GLU A 59 14.52 -18.91 10.26
CA GLU A 59 15.12 -18.62 11.57
C GLU A 59 16.63 -18.94 11.61
N GLN A 60 17.05 -20.03 10.96
CA GLN A 60 18.45 -20.47 10.95
C GLN A 60 19.31 -19.74 9.92
N ASN A 61 18.81 -19.58 8.70
CA ASN A 61 19.62 -19.19 7.53
C ASN A 61 19.13 -17.91 6.83
N GLY A 62 18.10 -17.24 7.36
CA GLY A 62 17.49 -16.06 6.75
C GLY A 62 16.80 -16.36 5.40
N PRO A 63 16.72 -15.40 4.47
CA PRO A 63 15.95 -15.53 3.23
C PRO A 63 16.65 -16.37 2.13
N ASN A 64 17.31 -17.47 2.50
CA ASN A 64 17.95 -18.38 1.55
C ASN A 64 16.96 -19.43 0.99
N TRP A 65 16.05 -18.97 0.14
CA TRP A 65 14.98 -19.81 -0.41
C TRP A 65 15.44 -20.86 -1.42
N ARG A 66 16.70 -20.80 -1.90
CA ARG A 66 17.24 -21.80 -2.84
C ARG A 66 17.46 -23.15 -2.13
N ALA A 67 18.13 -23.14 -0.98
CA ALA A 67 18.34 -24.36 -0.20
C ALA A 67 17.00 -25.01 0.21
N VAL A 68 16.04 -24.19 0.62
CA VAL A 68 14.69 -24.67 0.98
C VAL A 68 13.96 -25.24 -0.24
N ALA A 69 14.10 -24.62 -1.41
CA ALA A 69 13.54 -25.08 -2.67
C ALA A 69 14.09 -26.44 -3.09
N ASP A 70 15.42 -26.62 -3.00
CA ASP A 70 16.09 -27.86 -3.36
C ASP A 70 15.64 -29.01 -2.45
N THR A 71 15.47 -28.76 -1.14
CA THR A 71 14.99 -29.78 -0.18
C THR A 71 13.51 -30.13 -0.38
N LEU A 72 12.65 -29.14 -0.61
CA LEU A 72 11.20 -29.37 -0.75
C LEU A 72 10.79 -29.76 -2.19
N GLY A 73 11.70 -29.68 -3.16
CA GLY A 73 11.39 -29.87 -4.58
C GLY A 73 10.38 -28.85 -5.12
N LYS A 74 10.31 -27.65 -4.52
CA LYS A 74 9.34 -26.59 -4.84
C LYS A 74 10.03 -25.33 -5.33
N SER A 75 9.29 -24.45 -6.01
CA SER A 75 9.83 -23.19 -6.49
C SER A 75 10.30 -22.29 -5.35
N ARG A 76 11.49 -21.72 -5.47
CA ARG A 76 11.96 -20.65 -4.56
C ARG A 76 10.99 -19.46 -4.48
N TYR A 77 10.29 -19.16 -5.58
CA TYR A 77 9.30 -18.07 -5.63
C TYR A 77 8.06 -18.42 -4.81
N GLN A 78 7.63 -19.68 -4.84
CA GLN A 78 6.48 -20.16 -4.06
C GLN A 78 6.82 -20.19 -2.58
N ILE A 79 8.03 -20.62 -2.22
CA ILE A 79 8.50 -20.60 -0.83
C ILE A 79 8.60 -19.17 -0.30
N ALA A 80 9.18 -18.26 -1.09
CA ALA A 80 9.24 -16.85 -0.73
C ALA A 80 7.82 -16.28 -0.51
N ASP A 81 6.88 -16.53 -1.43
CA ASP A 81 5.49 -16.10 -1.29
C ASP A 81 4.79 -16.71 -0.06
N ALA A 82 5.05 -17.98 0.24
CA ALA A 82 4.55 -18.64 1.44
C ALA A 82 5.08 -17.98 2.71
N TRP A 83 6.38 -17.71 2.78
CA TRP A 83 6.98 -16.98 3.89
C TRP A 83 6.37 -15.58 4.07
N HIS A 84 6.20 -14.83 2.97
CA HIS A 84 5.57 -13.50 3.03
C HIS A 84 4.14 -13.54 3.58
N LYS A 85 3.43 -14.66 3.43
CA LYS A 85 2.11 -14.89 4.03
C LYS A 85 2.19 -15.35 5.49
N LEU A 86 3.21 -16.13 5.85
CA LEU A 86 3.41 -16.72 7.17
C LEU A 86 4.03 -15.75 8.19
N LYS A 87 4.84 -14.77 7.75
CA LYS A 87 5.53 -13.83 8.64
C LYS A 87 4.58 -13.00 9.51
N PHE A 88 3.32 -12.87 9.12
CA PHE A 88 2.28 -12.16 9.87
C PHE A 88 1.52 -13.13 10.78
N THR A 89 2.01 -13.35 12.00
CA THR A 89 1.40 -14.28 12.98
C THR A 89 0.07 -13.76 13.53
N LYS A 90 -0.08 -12.44 13.69
CA LYS A 90 -1.30 -11.77 14.20
C LYS A 90 -2.28 -11.37 13.08
N ARG A 91 -2.17 -12.00 11.91
CA ARG A 91 -2.94 -11.60 10.73
C ARG A 91 -4.44 -11.73 10.96
N LYS A 92 -5.17 -10.62 10.79
CA LYS A 92 -6.63 -10.58 10.86
C LYS A 92 -7.25 -10.68 9.45
N LYS A 93 -8.46 -11.24 9.37
CA LYS A 93 -9.29 -11.29 8.16
C LYS A 93 -10.61 -10.57 8.43
N GLY A 94 -11.24 -10.04 7.38
CA GLY A 94 -12.53 -9.34 7.49
C GLY A 94 -12.39 -7.85 7.78
N GLN A 95 -13.36 -7.30 8.50
CA GLN A 95 -13.50 -5.87 8.79
C GLN A 95 -12.27 -5.31 9.52
N TRP A 96 -11.99 -4.03 9.30
CA TRP A 96 -10.90 -3.31 9.95
C TRP A 96 -11.38 -2.73 11.27
N SER A 97 -10.61 -2.94 12.34
CA SER A 97 -10.89 -2.31 13.63
C SER A 97 -10.47 -0.84 13.65
N GLN A 98 -10.98 -0.08 14.62
CA GLN A 98 -10.63 1.34 14.80
C GLN A 98 -9.12 1.52 15.02
N GLU A 99 -8.51 0.61 15.78
CA GLU A 99 -7.08 0.62 16.08
C GLU A 99 -6.26 0.32 14.82
N GLU A 100 -6.74 -0.56 13.93
CA GLU A 100 -6.07 -0.82 12.65
C GLU A 100 -6.08 0.43 11.77
N TYR A 101 -7.21 1.15 11.69
CA TYR A 101 -7.27 2.43 10.97
C TYR A 101 -6.33 3.46 11.59
N GLN A 102 -6.42 3.69 12.90
CA GLN A 102 -5.60 4.69 13.57
C GLN A 102 -4.11 4.38 13.40
N THR A 103 -3.70 3.12 13.56
CA THR A 103 -2.30 2.71 13.39
C THR A 103 -1.84 2.91 11.95
N LEU A 104 -2.67 2.57 10.95
CA LEU A 104 -2.34 2.80 9.54
C LEU A 104 -2.14 4.30 9.26
N PHE A 105 -3.06 5.16 9.69
CA PHE A 105 -2.92 6.62 9.54
C PHE A 105 -1.66 7.14 10.22
N ASN A 106 -1.41 6.76 11.48
CA ASN A 106 -0.21 7.18 12.22
C ASN A 106 1.07 6.80 11.46
N LEU A 107 1.14 5.58 10.93
CA LEU A 107 2.31 5.10 10.18
C LEU A 107 2.51 5.85 8.86
N VAL A 108 1.44 6.14 8.12
CA VAL A 108 1.51 6.93 6.89
C VAL A 108 1.87 8.37 7.19
N ASN A 109 1.30 8.97 8.23
CA ASN A 109 1.59 10.35 8.64
C ASN A 109 3.05 10.53 9.07
N ILE A 110 3.64 9.54 9.77
CA ILE A 110 5.07 9.54 10.09
C ILE A 110 5.91 9.50 8.80
N ASP A 111 5.57 8.62 7.86
CA ASP A 111 6.27 8.52 6.57
C ASP A 111 6.16 9.83 5.76
N LEU A 112 4.98 10.46 5.75
CA LEU A 112 4.74 11.74 5.11
C LEU A 112 5.58 12.85 5.73
N ARG A 113 5.63 12.97 7.05
CA ARG A 113 6.47 13.95 7.76
C ARG A 113 7.96 13.77 7.43
N MET A 114 8.45 12.53 7.44
CA MET A 114 9.84 12.25 7.09
C MET A 114 10.17 12.69 5.65
N ARG A 115 9.24 12.47 4.71
CA ARG A 115 9.39 12.95 3.32
C ARG A 115 9.22 14.45 3.17
N ALA A 116 8.41 15.07 4.02
CA ALA A 116 8.29 16.53 4.11
C ALA A 116 9.60 17.19 4.56
N LEU A 117 10.57 16.44 5.12
CA LEU A 117 11.92 16.92 5.39
C LEU A 117 12.92 16.68 4.24
N GLU A 118 12.64 15.77 3.29
CA GLU A 118 13.56 15.52 2.16
C GLU A 118 13.52 16.67 1.14
N PRO A 119 14.63 17.11 0.54
CA PRO A 119 14.62 18.28 -0.35
C PRO A 119 13.88 18.08 -1.69
N TYR A 120 13.61 16.83 -2.08
CA TYR A 120 12.98 16.49 -3.37
C TYR A 120 12.12 15.24 -3.27
N ARG A 121 11.24 15.06 -4.26
CA ARG A 121 10.48 13.83 -4.47
C ARG A 121 11.23 12.91 -5.41
N LYS A 122 11.64 11.74 -4.91
CA LYS A 122 12.16 10.67 -5.76
C LYS A 122 11.01 10.12 -6.60
N SER A 123 11.19 10.04 -7.91
CA SER A 123 10.30 9.32 -8.82
C SER A 123 11.08 8.24 -9.54
N LYS A 124 10.64 6.98 -9.47
CA LYS A 124 11.26 5.85 -10.19
C LYS A 124 10.17 5.08 -10.93
N HIS A 125 10.56 4.47 -12.04
CA HIS A 125 9.65 3.62 -12.81
C HIS A 125 9.06 2.51 -11.94
N GLY A 126 7.72 2.39 -11.94
CA GLY A 126 6.98 1.42 -11.13
C GLY A 126 6.62 1.88 -9.71
N MET A 127 6.90 3.13 -9.36
CA MET A 127 6.47 3.70 -8.08
C MET A 127 4.98 4.05 -8.09
N LEU A 128 4.32 3.78 -6.96
CA LEU A 128 2.94 4.21 -6.69
C LEU A 128 2.95 5.63 -6.14
N ARG A 129 2.07 6.50 -6.63
CA ARG A 129 1.73 7.85 -6.14
C ARG A 129 2.70 8.48 -5.12
N ASP A 130 2.49 8.28 -3.81
CA ASP A 130 3.27 8.92 -2.73
C ASP A 130 4.57 8.18 -2.37
N ASN A 131 4.84 7.05 -3.03
CA ASN A 131 5.98 6.16 -2.82
C ASN A 131 6.11 5.60 -1.40
N ILE A 132 4.99 5.49 -0.70
CA ILE A 132 4.93 5.00 0.69
C ILE A 132 5.54 3.59 0.79
N CYS A 133 6.38 3.37 1.80
CA CYS A 133 7.02 2.06 2.02
C CYS A 133 6.04 1.08 2.69
N TRP A 134 5.13 0.50 1.89
CA TRP A 134 4.07 -0.39 2.38
C TRP A 134 4.58 -1.67 3.07
N GLU A 135 5.77 -2.17 2.72
CA GLU A 135 6.39 -3.30 3.45
C GLU A 135 6.71 -2.92 4.90
N ALA A 136 7.28 -1.74 5.13
CA ALA A 136 7.59 -1.27 6.48
C ALA A 136 6.30 -1.02 7.29
N ILE A 137 5.27 -0.44 6.66
CA ILE A 137 3.97 -0.21 7.30
C ILE A 137 3.30 -1.55 7.64
N GLY A 138 3.24 -2.48 6.69
CA GLY A 138 2.65 -3.81 6.92
C GLY A 138 3.36 -4.54 8.06
N HIS A 139 4.69 -4.49 8.11
CA HIS A 139 5.47 -5.09 9.19
C HIS A 139 5.15 -4.48 10.56
N LYS A 140 5.01 -3.15 10.65
CA LYS A 140 4.67 -2.47 11.91
C LYS A 140 3.22 -2.70 12.34
N LEU A 141 2.29 -2.78 11.38
CA LEU A 141 0.87 -3.02 11.66
C LEU A 141 0.61 -4.47 12.11
N GLU A 142 1.38 -5.43 11.59
CA GLU A 142 1.34 -6.88 11.86
C GLU A 142 0.03 -7.62 11.51
N THR A 143 -1.13 -6.93 11.57
CA THR A 143 -2.45 -7.53 11.36
C THR A 143 -2.82 -7.64 9.88
N ARG A 144 -2.28 -6.76 9.02
CA ARG A 144 -2.52 -6.72 7.58
C ARG A 144 -1.20 -6.67 6.81
N ASN A 145 -1.17 -7.27 5.62
CA ASN A 145 0.02 -7.24 4.78
C ASN A 145 0.12 -5.92 3.99
N SER A 146 1.31 -5.66 3.45
CA SER A 146 1.64 -4.47 2.68
C SER A 146 0.65 -4.19 1.54
N ALA A 147 0.31 -5.23 0.75
CA ALA A 147 -0.62 -5.11 -0.37
C ALA A 147 -2.04 -4.70 0.06
N VAL A 148 -2.53 -5.26 1.17
CA VAL A 148 -3.84 -4.94 1.74
C VAL A 148 -3.84 -3.52 2.30
N CYS A 149 -2.79 -3.10 3.00
CA CYS A 149 -2.65 -1.71 3.47
C CYS A 149 -2.63 -0.72 2.30
N CYS A 150 -1.81 -0.99 1.28
CA CYS A 150 -1.70 -0.16 0.08
C CYS A 150 -3.04 0.00 -0.64
N SER A 151 -3.72 -1.12 -0.90
CA SER A 151 -5.02 -1.09 -1.58
C SER A 151 -6.07 -0.38 -0.72
N LYS A 152 -6.08 -0.60 0.59
CA LYS A 152 -6.98 0.07 1.52
C LYS A 152 -6.77 1.59 1.50
N TRP A 153 -5.51 2.03 1.54
CA TRP A 153 -5.17 3.44 1.53
C TRP A 153 -5.65 4.13 0.26
N TYR A 154 -5.19 3.67 -0.90
CA TYR A 154 -5.45 4.37 -2.17
C TYR A 154 -6.88 4.20 -2.70
N ASN A 155 -7.55 3.09 -2.39
CA ASN A 155 -8.89 2.84 -2.94
C ASN A 155 -10.02 3.33 -2.02
N GLN A 156 -9.76 3.62 -0.74
CA GLN A 156 -10.81 3.90 0.25
C GLN A 156 -10.49 5.06 1.18
N LEU A 157 -9.24 5.19 1.65
CA LEU A 157 -8.91 6.20 2.64
C LEU A 157 -8.53 7.54 2.02
N THR A 158 -7.81 7.54 0.90
CA THR A 158 -7.57 8.75 0.10
C THR A 158 -8.73 9.02 -0.85
N SER A 159 -8.99 10.29 -1.12
CA SER A 159 -10.00 10.69 -2.09
C SER A 159 -9.71 10.16 -3.50
N THR A 160 -10.66 9.44 -4.09
CA THR A 160 -10.60 9.03 -5.50
C THR A 160 -10.83 10.21 -6.45
N MET A 161 -11.37 11.33 -5.93
CA MET A 161 -11.67 12.55 -6.67
C MET A 161 -10.40 13.34 -7.03
N VAL A 162 -9.24 12.98 -6.47
CA VAL A 162 -7.98 13.58 -6.91
C VAL A 162 -7.62 13.16 -8.34
N ALA A 163 -8.02 11.95 -8.76
CA ALA A 163 -7.80 11.50 -10.13
C ALA A 163 -8.67 12.25 -11.15
N SER A 164 -9.85 12.74 -10.74
CA SER A 164 -10.72 13.56 -11.60
C SER A 164 -10.36 15.05 -11.57
N GLY A 165 -9.50 15.50 -10.65
CA GLY A 165 -9.11 16.90 -10.47
C GLY A 165 -10.06 17.72 -9.60
N ASP A 166 -11.15 17.12 -9.11
CA ASP A 166 -12.16 17.79 -8.29
C ASP A 166 -11.73 17.95 -6.82
N TRP A 167 -10.61 17.33 -6.42
CA TRP A 167 -10.10 17.31 -5.05
C TRP A 167 -8.58 17.32 -5.03
N CYS A 168 -7.97 17.97 -4.05
CA CYS A 168 -6.52 17.92 -3.82
C CYS A 168 -6.19 16.98 -2.65
N ASP A 169 -4.95 16.49 -2.60
CA ASP A 169 -4.53 15.61 -1.49
C ASP A 169 -4.52 16.31 -0.13
N SER A 170 -4.32 17.63 -0.11
CA SER A 170 -4.43 18.46 1.10
C SER A 170 -5.87 18.79 1.49
N ASP A 171 -6.85 18.63 0.60
CA ASP A 171 -8.24 19.03 0.88
C ASP A 171 -8.91 18.14 1.94
N ASP A 172 -8.51 16.87 2.07
CA ASP A 172 -8.97 16.01 3.16
C ASP A 172 -8.60 16.59 4.54
N PHE A 173 -7.41 17.18 4.64
CA PHE A 173 -6.92 17.80 5.86
C PHE A 173 -7.68 19.09 6.15
N ARG A 174 -7.86 19.95 5.13
CA ARG A 174 -8.60 21.22 5.25
C ARG A 174 -10.07 20.99 5.62
N LEU A 175 -10.72 20.01 4.99
CA LEU A 175 -12.11 19.68 5.28
C LEU A 175 -12.28 19.26 6.76
N VAL A 176 -11.43 18.36 7.25
CA VAL A 176 -11.52 17.87 8.62
C VAL A 176 -11.15 18.96 9.63
N ASP A 177 -10.15 19.79 9.33
CA ASP A 177 -9.75 20.91 10.18
C ASP A 177 -10.87 21.96 10.30
N ALA A 178 -11.49 22.33 9.18
CA ALA A 178 -12.62 23.26 9.17
C ALA A 178 -13.83 22.73 9.94
N LEU A 179 -14.19 21.44 9.75
CA LEU A 179 -15.28 20.81 10.50
C LEU A 179 -14.98 20.72 11.99
N TYR A 180 -13.73 20.44 12.36
CA TYR A 180 -13.31 20.39 13.77
C TYR A 180 -13.33 21.78 14.42
N ALA A 181 -12.90 22.81 13.70
CA ALA A 181 -12.93 24.20 14.19
C ALA A 181 -14.34 24.78 14.29
N LEU A 182 -15.26 24.35 13.41
CA LEU A 182 -16.66 24.78 13.43
C LEU A 182 -17.41 24.25 14.65
N ASP A 183 -17.00 23.10 15.19
CA ASP A 183 -17.60 22.43 16.36
C ASP A 183 -19.14 22.28 16.25
N ALA A 184 -19.63 22.03 15.03
CA ALA A 184 -21.05 21.84 14.75
C ALA A 184 -21.56 20.54 15.40
N CYS A 185 -22.77 20.58 15.96
CA CYS A 185 -23.36 19.42 16.63
C CYS A 185 -23.97 18.42 15.65
N SER A 186 -24.29 18.86 14.44
CA SER A 186 -24.97 18.07 13.41
C SER A 186 -24.52 18.45 12.00
N MET A 187 -24.85 17.61 11.00
CA MET A 187 -24.50 17.86 9.60
C MET A 187 -25.31 19.04 9.01
N GLU A 188 -26.48 19.31 9.58
CA GLU A 188 -27.42 20.36 9.16
C GLU A 188 -26.96 21.76 9.59
N GLU A 189 -26.15 21.85 10.65
CA GLU A 189 -25.56 23.11 11.13
C GLU A 189 -24.34 23.54 10.32
N VAL A 190 -23.80 22.64 9.48
CA VAL A 190 -22.66 22.94 8.63
C VAL A 190 -23.13 23.65 7.36
N ASP A 191 -22.69 24.89 7.17
CA ASP A 191 -22.80 25.57 5.88
C ASP A 191 -21.72 25.03 4.94
N TRP A 192 -22.07 24.00 4.17
CA TRP A 192 -21.13 23.28 3.31
C TRP A 192 -20.59 24.16 2.17
N ASP A 193 -21.38 25.12 1.68
CA ASP A 193 -20.99 25.97 0.55
C ASP A 193 -19.94 27.02 0.94
N GLU A 194 -19.93 27.42 2.22
CA GLU A 194 -18.95 28.36 2.79
C GLU A 194 -17.87 27.66 3.64
N LEU A 195 -17.85 26.31 3.66
CA LEU A 195 -16.90 25.55 4.48
C LEU A 195 -15.46 25.61 3.95
N LEU A 196 -15.30 25.58 2.62
CA LEU A 196 -14.00 25.66 1.94
C LEU A 196 -14.12 26.60 0.73
N ASP A 197 -13.50 27.78 0.79
CA ASP A 197 -13.61 28.84 -0.23
C ASP A 197 -13.32 28.37 -1.68
N HIS A 198 -12.47 27.34 -1.83
CA HIS A 198 -12.02 26.83 -3.13
C HIS A 198 -12.78 25.57 -3.60
N ARG A 199 -13.79 25.09 -2.86
CA ARG A 199 -14.56 23.87 -3.18
C ARG A 199 -16.05 24.10 -2.95
N SER A 200 -16.89 23.58 -3.84
CA SER A 200 -18.35 23.64 -3.64
C SER A 200 -18.81 22.72 -2.51
N GLY A 201 -19.87 23.09 -1.80
CA GLY A 201 -20.40 22.32 -0.69
C GLY A 201 -20.79 20.89 -1.06
N ASP A 202 -21.34 20.69 -2.26
CA ASP A 202 -21.67 19.35 -2.79
C ASP A 202 -20.45 18.40 -2.82
N VAL A 203 -19.28 18.92 -3.17
CA VAL A 203 -18.03 18.16 -3.28
C VAL A 203 -17.51 17.85 -1.89
N CYS A 204 -17.53 18.83 -0.98
CA CYS A 204 -17.16 18.67 0.43
C CYS A 204 -18.04 17.61 1.12
N ARG A 205 -19.36 17.70 0.96
CA ARG A 205 -20.33 16.77 1.54
C ARG A 205 -20.15 15.36 0.99
N LYS A 206 -20.01 15.23 -0.34
CA LYS A 206 -19.72 13.94 -0.98
C LYS A 206 -18.43 13.31 -0.45
N ARG A 207 -17.38 14.10 -0.24
CA ARG A 207 -16.12 13.58 0.32
C ARG A 207 -16.29 13.18 1.78
N TRP A 208 -16.94 14.01 2.58
CA TRP A 208 -17.26 13.69 3.98
C TRP A 208 -17.98 12.35 4.10
N ASP A 209 -19.02 12.12 3.30
CA ASP A 209 -19.77 10.86 3.30
C ASP A 209 -18.84 9.66 3.05
N GLN A 210 -17.90 9.76 2.10
CA GLN A 210 -16.89 8.73 1.84
C GLN A 210 -15.93 8.52 3.02
N MET A 211 -15.50 9.58 3.70
CA MET A 211 -14.59 9.49 4.85
C MET A 211 -15.25 8.76 6.01
N VAL A 212 -16.50 9.12 6.31
CA VAL A 212 -17.29 8.42 7.33
C VAL A 212 -17.40 6.94 6.94
N GLN A 213 -17.45 6.58 5.64
CA GLN A 213 -17.25 5.23 5.04
C GLN A 213 -16.35 4.30 5.85
N HIS A 214 -15.25 4.89 6.27
CA HIS A 214 -14.05 4.18 6.68
C HIS A 214 -13.54 4.65 8.03
N ILE A 215 -14.42 5.23 8.85
CA ILE A 215 -14.10 5.43 10.25
C ILE A 215 -14.01 4.09 10.98
N GLY A 216 -14.75 3.05 10.59
CA GLY A 216 -14.75 1.73 11.25
C GLY A 216 -16.16 1.40 11.73
N ASP A 217 -16.32 0.93 12.97
CA ASP A 217 -17.68 0.79 13.54
C ASP A 217 -18.33 2.17 13.66
N ARG A 218 -19.40 2.37 12.89
CA ARG A 218 -20.18 3.63 12.81
C ARG A 218 -21.34 3.67 13.79
N VAL A 219 -21.76 2.51 14.29
CA VAL A 219 -23.00 2.39 15.06
C VAL A 219 -22.87 3.21 16.34
N GLY A 220 -23.86 4.07 16.60
CA GLY A 220 -23.94 4.89 17.80
C GLY A 220 -23.03 6.11 17.85
N LYS A 221 -22.30 6.45 16.77
CA LYS A 221 -21.41 7.63 16.75
C LYS A 221 -22.14 8.88 16.27
N SER A 222 -22.19 9.89 17.12
CA SER A 222 -22.66 11.25 16.80
C SER A 222 -21.77 11.92 15.74
N PHE A 223 -22.26 13.02 15.15
CA PHE A 223 -21.50 13.79 14.18
C PHE A 223 -20.17 14.31 14.77
N ILE A 224 -20.21 14.88 15.97
CA ILE A 224 -19.01 15.36 16.69
C ILE A 224 -18.00 14.24 16.87
N GLU A 225 -18.42 13.05 17.34
CA GLU A 225 -17.50 11.92 17.51
C GLU A 225 -16.86 11.49 16.18
N GLN A 226 -17.60 11.56 15.06
CA GLN A 226 -17.05 11.26 13.75
C GLN A 226 -15.99 12.28 13.33
N VAL A 227 -16.25 13.58 13.57
CA VAL A 227 -15.29 14.67 13.32
C VAL A 227 -14.05 14.49 14.18
N GLU A 228 -14.18 14.21 15.48
CA GLU A 228 -13.05 13.98 16.37
C GLU A 228 -12.18 12.78 15.95
N ILE A 229 -12.80 11.68 15.52
CA ILE A 229 -12.07 10.50 15.03
C ILE A 229 -11.26 10.84 13.79
N LEU A 230 -11.85 11.59 12.85
CA LEU A 230 -11.16 12.00 11.64
C LEU A 230 -10.09 13.07 11.94
N ALA A 231 -10.36 14.02 12.84
CA ALA A 231 -9.39 15.03 13.28
C ALA A 231 -8.14 14.39 13.91
N LYS A 232 -8.31 13.32 14.71
CA LYS A 232 -7.18 12.54 15.23
C LYS A 232 -6.34 11.85 14.16
N ARG A 233 -6.93 11.53 13.00
CA ARG A 233 -6.25 10.84 11.88
C ARG A 233 -5.57 11.81 10.94
N PHE A 234 -6.25 12.90 10.61
CA PHE A 234 -5.77 13.88 9.66
C PHE A 234 -4.92 14.95 10.34
N CYS A 235 -5.05 15.20 11.64
CA CYS A 235 -4.22 16.06 12.50
C CYS A 235 -3.84 17.42 11.85
N PRO A 236 -4.36 18.56 12.32
CA PRO A 236 -4.13 19.86 11.69
C PRO A 236 -2.67 20.17 11.33
N ASP A 237 -1.72 19.81 12.21
CA ASP A 237 -0.27 19.95 12.01
C ASP A 237 0.31 19.19 10.79
N LEU A 238 -0.45 18.27 10.18
CA LEU A 238 -0.04 17.54 8.98
C LEU A 238 -0.38 18.25 7.68
N LEU A 239 -1.25 19.26 7.71
CA LEU A 239 -1.60 20.01 6.50
C LEU A 239 -0.34 20.66 5.90
N GLU A 240 0.43 21.37 6.72
CA GLU A 240 1.69 21.99 6.29
C GLU A 240 2.69 20.97 5.75
N ALA A 241 2.83 19.82 6.43
CA ALA A 241 3.71 18.74 5.98
C ALA A 241 3.24 18.16 4.63
N ARG A 242 1.93 18.04 4.41
CA ARG A 242 1.35 17.55 3.16
C ARG A 242 1.58 18.53 2.03
N GLU A 243 1.28 19.82 2.24
CA GLU A 243 1.49 20.87 1.25
C GLU A 243 2.97 21.03 0.90
N THR A 244 3.84 21.01 1.91
CA THR A 244 5.30 21.03 1.72
C THR A 244 5.76 19.84 0.89
N PHE A 245 5.21 18.64 1.14
CA PHE A 245 5.48 17.48 0.30
C PHE A 245 4.97 17.72 -1.12
N ASP A 246 3.71 18.14 -1.30
CA ASP A 246 3.03 18.38 -2.58
C ASP A 246 3.72 19.40 -3.49
N ASN A 247 4.33 20.43 -2.92
CA ASN A 247 5.02 21.48 -3.66
C ASN A 247 6.48 21.14 -4.06
N LYS A 248 7.01 19.98 -3.66
CA LYS A 248 8.42 19.64 -3.95
C LYS A 248 8.69 19.28 -5.40
N PRO A 249 9.89 19.62 -5.92
CA PRO A 249 10.31 19.20 -7.24
C PRO A 249 10.46 17.68 -7.30
N VAL A 250 10.01 17.10 -8.40
CA VAL A 250 10.15 15.67 -8.70
C VAL A 250 11.46 15.44 -9.44
N ILE A 251 12.31 14.57 -8.90
CA ILE A 251 13.57 14.16 -9.51
C ILE A 251 13.44 12.68 -9.89
N CYS A 252 13.72 12.37 -11.16
CA CYS A 252 13.71 11.03 -11.73
C CYS A 252 15.06 10.31 -11.54
#